data_AF-A0A8J3R142-F1
#
_entry.id   AF-A0A8J3R142-F1
#
_cell.length_a   1.000
_cell.length_b   1.000
_cell.length_c   1.000
_cell.angle_alpha   90.00
_cell.angle_beta   90.00
_cell.angle_gamma   90.00
#
_symmetry.space_group_name_H-M   'P 1'
#
loop_
_entity.id
_entity.type
_entity.pdbx_description
1 polymer ?
#
loop_
_entity_poly.entity_id
_entity_poly.type
_entity_poly.pdbx_seq_one_letter_code
_entity_poly.pdbx_strand_id
1 'polypeptide(L)'
;MSKGLSARHIGCVTASAVPRRHLSPLITVCLLAAAWGLVYSVYRGYYGFGGTVGMIGTVKSTAEWRTLNLTAAAVLMVAAVLPLLAPLASRRARLRPVLLVVCWILAVGCVMHGLIDDMQRVLSLTVVRPVSYPASLWATVDTRAADIQDLAFNETWFLIEGLLWGALGWVVLGPSGTRRRWVGSALAGVAALTAIGMLSAFGVIGRFVIG
;
A
#
# COMPACT_ATOMS: atom_id res chain seq x y z
N MET A 1 51.45 -59.04 -22.60
CA MET A 1 51.68 -57.59 -22.82
C MET A 1 50.73 -57.12 -23.92
N SER A 2 49.66 -56.40 -23.56
CA SER A 2 48.75 -55.73 -24.51
C SER A 2 48.53 -54.32 -23.99
N LYS A 3 48.98 -53.31 -24.76
CA LYS A 3 48.77 -51.89 -24.47
C LYS A 3 47.57 -51.43 -25.30
N GLY A 4 46.45 -51.20 -24.63
CA GLY A 4 45.28 -50.53 -25.21
C GLY A 4 45.45 -49.02 -25.18
N LEU A 5 45.39 -48.40 -26.36
CA LEU A 5 45.27 -46.95 -26.54
C LEU A 5 43.88 -46.49 -26.13
N SER A 6 43.78 -45.69 -25.06
CA SER A 6 42.54 -45.02 -24.65
C SER A 6 42.45 -43.65 -25.30
N ALA A 7 41.41 -43.46 -26.13
CA ALA A 7 41.07 -42.21 -26.78
C ALA A 7 40.72 -41.11 -25.76
N ARG A 8 41.30 -39.92 -25.95
CA ARG A 8 40.94 -38.71 -25.20
C ARG A 8 39.59 -38.19 -25.69
N HIS A 9 38.59 -38.18 -24.80
CA HIS A 9 37.37 -37.41 -25.02
C HIS A 9 37.66 -35.91 -24.89
N ILE A 10 37.42 -35.20 -25.99
CA ILE A 10 37.35 -33.74 -26.05
C ILE A 10 36.04 -33.34 -25.36
N GLY A 11 36.15 -32.79 -24.16
CA GLY A 11 35.01 -32.27 -23.40
C GLY A 11 34.40 -31.07 -24.13
N CYS A 12 33.15 -31.23 -24.55
CA CYS A 12 32.28 -30.15 -24.99
C CYS A 12 32.09 -29.17 -23.82
N VAL A 13 32.59 -27.94 -23.98
CA VAL A 13 32.34 -26.84 -23.04
C VAL A 13 30.87 -26.48 -23.16
N THR A 14 30.04 -26.98 -22.24
CA THR A 14 28.64 -26.58 -22.12
C THR A 14 28.59 -25.09 -21.80
N ALA A 15 27.87 -24.35 -22.65
CA ALA A 15 27.61 -22.93 -22.48
C ALA A 15 27.14 -22.62 -21.05
N SER A 16 27.92 -21.78 -20.36
CA SER A 16 27.63 -21.26 -19.04
C SER A 16 26.26 -20.57 -19.07
N ALA A 17 25.24 -21.19 -18.48
CA ALA A 17 23.96 -20.54 -18.26
C ALA A 17 24.21 -19.28 -17.41
N VAL A 18 23.97 -18.10 -17.99
CA VAL A 18 24.01 -16.83 -17.26
C VAL A 18 23.04 -16.97 -16.07
N PRO A 19 23.51 -16.89 -14.81
CA PRO A 19 22.62 -17.01 -13.68
C PRO A 19 21.60 -15.87 -13.73
N ARG A 20 20.31 -16.19 -13.96
CA ARG A 20 19.23 -15.22 -13.72
C ARG A 20 19.28 -14.89 -12.24
N ARG A 21 19.79 -13.70 -11.90
CA ARG A 21 19.77 -13.18 -10.53
C ARG A 21 18.32 -12.90 -10.15
N HIS A 22 17.63 -13.90 -9.63
CA HIS A 22 16.33 -13.69 -9.01
C HIS A 22 16.53 -12.86 -7.74
N LEU A 23 15.88 -11.69 -7.68
CA LEU A 23 15.82 -10.89 -6.47
C LEU A 23 15.18 -11.72 -5.35
N SER A 24 15.65 -11.55 -4.12
CA SER A 24 15.00 -12.20 -2.99
C SER A 24 13.56 -11.68 -2.84
N PRO A 25 12.60 -12.51 -2.40
CA PRO A 25 11.22 -12.08 -2.20
C PRO A 25 11.09 -10.82 -1.34
N LEU A 26 12.00 -10.66 -0.36
CA LEU A 26 12.05 -9.46 0.48
C LEU A 26 12.35 -8.22 -0.35
N ILE A 27 13.40 -8.24 -1.18
CA ILE A 27 13.77 -7.09 -2.02
C ILE A 27 12.64 -6.78 -3.00
N THR A 28 12.04 -7.79 -3.63
CA THR A 28 10.91 -7.59 -4.55
C THR A 28 9.75 -6.87 -3.87
N VAL A 29 9.29 -7.34 -2.71
CA VAL A 29 8.17 -6.69 -1.99
C VAL A 29 8.53 -5.28 -1.53
N CYS A 30 9.77 -5.06 -1.07
CA CYS A 30 10.22 -3.71 -0.70
C CYS A 30 10.16 -2.73 -1.87
N LEU A 31 10.62 -3.16 -3.06
CA LEU A 31 10.58 -2.33 -4.26
C LEU A 31 9.15 -2.07 -4.74
N LEU A 32 8.27 -3.07 -4.66
CA LEU A 32 6.85 -2.90 -5.02
C LEU A 32 6.15 -1.92 -4.07
N ALA A 33 6.30 -2.09 -2.75
CA ALA A 33 5.75 -1.16 -1.75
C ALA A 33 6.29 0.25 -1.95
N ALA A 34 7.61 0.39 -2.15
CA ALA A 34 8.22 1.70 -2.38
C ALA A 34 7.73 2.37 -3.67
N ALA A 35 7.65 1.61 -4.77
CA ALA A 35 7.17 2.12 -6.06
C ALA A 35 5.68 2.51 -5.97
N TRP A 36 4.86 1.70 -5.32
CA TRP A 36 3.42 1.98 -5.14
C TRP A 36 3.18 3.21 -4.25
N GLY A 37 3.90 3.29 -3.12
CA GLY A 37 4.08 4.49 -2.30
C GLY A 37 4.38 5.75 -3.11
N LEU A 38 5.42 5.65 -3.95
CA LEU A 38 5.92 6.76 -4.73
C LEU A 38 4.90 7.25 -5.79
N VAL A 39 4.19 6.33 -6.45
CA VAL A 39 3.17 6.70 -7.45
C VAL A 39 2.12 7.63 -6.83
N TYR A 40 1.64 7.31 -5.64
CA TYR A 40 0.62 8.14 -4.98
C TYR A 40 1.18 9.41 -4.39
N SER A 41 2.41 9.39 -3.88
CA SER A 41 3.13 10.61 -3.49
C SER A 41 3.26 11.58 -4.66
N VAL A 42 3.64 11.10 -5.86
CA VAL A 42 3.74 11.91 -7.08
C VAL A 42 2.37 12.44 -7.49
N TYR A 43 1.32 11.62 -7.42
CA TYR A 43 -0.05 12.04 -7.69
C TYR A 43 -0.52 13.16 -6.76
N ARG A 44 -0.25 13.07 -5.46
CA ARG A 44 -0.53 14.16 -4.51
C ARG A 44 0.35 15.37 -4.79
N GLY A 45 1.62 15.16 -5.12
CA GLY A 45 2.55 16.22 -5.51
C GLY A 45 2.06 17.01 -6.72
N TYR A 46 1.49 16.34 -7.74
CA TYR A 46 0.90 16.97 -8.91
C TYR A 46 -0.13 18.05 -8.54
N TYR A 47 -1.11 17.72 -7.69
CA TYR A 47 -2.07 18.70 -7.20
C TYR A 47 -1.44 19.75 -6.29
N GLY A 48 -0.45 19.35 -5.48
CA GLY A 48 0.31 20.24 -4.60
C GLY A 48 1.04 21.36 -5.36
N PHE A 49 1.57 21.06 -6.54
CA PHE A 49 2.21 22.02 -7.44
C PHE A 49 1.23 22.73 -8.39
N GLY A 50 -0.08 22.54 -8.20
CA GLY A 50 -1.12 23.28 -8.93
C GLY A 50 -1.66 22.58 -10.17
N GLY A 51 -1.42 21.28 -10.33
CA GLY A 51 -2.13 20.47 -11.31
C GLY A 51 -3.64 20.49 -11.11
N THR A 52 -4.39 20.42 -12.21
CA THR A 52 -5.86 20.52 -12.22
C THR A 52 -6.56 19.44 -13.05
N VAL A 53 -5.81 18.64 -13.80
CA VAL A 53 -6.35 17.51 -14.56
C VAL A 53 -6.88 16.46 -13.59
N GLY A 54 -8.11 16.00 -13.81
CA GLY A 54 -8.76 15.02 -12.94
C GLY A 54 -9.35 15.61 -11.66
N MET A 55 -9.48 16.95 -11.55
CA MET A 55 -10.23 17.54 -10.45
C MET A 55 -11.73 17.24 -10.59
N ILE A 56 -12.33 16.79 -9.48
CA ILE A 56 -13.74 16.39 -9.34
C ILE A 56 -14.68 17.57 -9.09
N GLY A 57 -14.19 18.80 -9.21
CA GLY A 57 -14.93 19.99 -8.79
C GLY A 57 -14.05 21.22 -8.67
N THR A 58 -14.59 22.25 -8.02
CA THR A 58 -13.86 23.50 -7.77
C THR A 58 -13.58 23.66 -6.28
N VAL A 59 -12.33 23.98 -5.95
CA VAL A 59 -11.88 24.20 -4.56
C VAL A 59 -12.16 25.64 -4.14
N LYS A 60 -12.49 25.85 -2.86
CA LYS A 60 -12.69 27.20 -2.31
C LYS A 60 -11.38 27.98 -2.17
N SER A 61 -10.32 27.30 -1.76
CA SER A 61 -9.00 27.87 -1.55
C SER A 61 -7.95 27.03 -2.25
N THR A 62 -7.36 27.59 -3.31
CA THR A 62 -6.26 26.94 -4.04
C THR A 62 -5.02 26.77 -3.19
N ALA A 63 -4.74 27.73 -2.29
CA ALA A 63 -3.62 27.67 -1.37
C ALA A 63 -3.78 26.53 -0.37
N GLU A 64 -4.96 26.40 0.24
CA GLU A 64 -5.25 25.32 1.18
C GLU A 64 -5.19 23.95 0.50
N TRP A 65 -5.79 23.82 -0.69
CA TRP A 65 -5.74 22.60 -1.50
C TRP A 65 -4.30 22.17 -1.82
N ARG A 66 -3.44 23.12 -2.23
CA ARG A 66 -2.03 22.86 -2.51
C ARG A 66 -1.28 22.43 -1.26
N THR A 67 -1.47 23.12 -0.14
CA THR A 67 -0.83 22.76 1.14
C THR A 67 -1.23 21.35 1.58
N LEU A 68 -2.52 21.01 1.54
CA LEU A 68 -2.99 19.67 1.90
C LEU A 68 -2.35 18.58 1.01
N ASN A 69 -2.26 18.83 -0.29
CA ASN A 69 -1.69 17.88 -1.23
C ASN A 69 -0.16 17.76 -1.09
N LEU A 70 0.57 18.85 -0.85
CA LEU A 70 2.01 18.81 -0.57
C LEU A 70 2.32 18.11 0.75
N THR A 71 1.56 18.38 1.81
CA THR A 71 1.69 17.67 3.08
C THR A 71 1.47 16.18 2.91
N ALA A 72 0.39 15.78 2.21
CA ALA A 72 0.12 14.38 1.91
C ALA A 72 1.26 13.76 1.08
N ALA A 73 1.75 14.45 0.04
CA ALA A 73 2.85 13.98 -0.80
C ALA A 73 4.13 13.74 0.03
N ALA A 74 4.47 14.64 0.96
CA ALA A 74 5.63 14.51 1.83
C ALA A 74 5.49 13.29 2.78
N VAL A 75 4.34 13.11 3.42
CA VAL A 75 4.07 11.95 4.28
C VAL A 75 4.16 10.65 3.49
N LEU A 76 3.54 10.60 2.30
CA LEU A 76 3.57 9.43 1.42
C LEU A 76 4.98 9.15 0.88
N MET A 77 5.79 10.17 0.63
CA MET A 77 7.19 9.99 0.23
C MET A 77 7.99 9.31 1.34
N VAL A 78 7.80 9.73 2.59
CA VAL A 78 8.42 9.06 3.75
C VAL A 78 7.96 7.61 3.81
N ALA A 79 6.65 7.36 3.70
CA ALA A 79 6.09 6.01 3.68
C ALA A 79 6.68 5.15 2.55
N ALA A 80 6.86 5.72 1.34
CA ALA A 80 7.45 5.04 0.19
C ALA A 80 8.93 4.65 0.40
N VAL A 81 9.69 5.42 1.18
CA VAL A 81 11.10 5.12 1.46
C VAL A 81 11.25 4.05 2.55
N LEU A 82 10.33 3.98 3.52
CA LEU A 82 10.44 3.07 4.66
C LEU A 82 10.64 1.58 4.31
N PRO A 83 9.93 0.99 3.32
CA PRO A 83 10.14 -0.40 2.90
C PRO A 83 11.59 -0.69 2.48
N LEU A 84 12.30 0.29 1.92
CA LEU A 84 13.68 0.13 1.48
C LEU A 84 14.66 -0.10 2.63
N LEU A 85 14.27 0.25 3.87
CA LEU A 85 15.05 -0.01 5.08
C LEU A 85 14.82 -1.42 5.64
N ALA A 86 13.78 -2.14 5.19
CA ALA A 86 13.39 -3.45 5.71
C ALA A 86 14.49 -4.54 5.57
N PRO A 87 15.29 -4.61 4.48
CA PRO A 87 16.39 -5.56 4.39
C PRO A 87 17.44 -5.36 5.49
N LEU A 88 17.72 -4.10 5.87
CA LEU A 88 18.64 -3.79 6.96
C LEU A 88 18.01 -4.09 8.33
N ALA A 89 16.78 -3.64 8.55
CA ALA A 89 16.07 -3.80 9.81
C ALA A 89 15.77 -5.27 10.14
N SER A 90 15.43 -6.09 9.14
CA SER A 90 15.14 -7.53 9.32
C SER A 90 16.34 -8.35 9.80
N ARG A 91 17.58 -7.91 9.48
CA ARG A 91 18.82 -8.56 9.93
C ARG A 91 19.22 -8.19 11.36
N ARG A 92 18.66 -7.10 11.92
CA ARG A 92 19.00 -6.61 13.26
C ARG A 92 17.96 -7.09 14.28
N ALA A 93 18.39 -7.91 15.24
CA ALA A 93 17.50 -8.51 16.24
C ALA A 93 16.62 -7.50 16.99
N ARG A 94 17.13 -6.29 17.26
CA ARG A 94 16.37 -5.22 17.93
C ARG A 94 15.38 -4.49 17.03
N LEU A 95 15.64 -4.40 15.72
CA LEU A 95 14.78 -3.66 14.78
C LEU A 95 13.74 -4.54 14.10
N ARG A 96 13.96 -5.86 14.05
CA ARG A 96 13.01 -6.79 13.44
C ARG A 96 11.61 -6.74 14.09
N PRO A 97 11.46 -6.72 15.43
CA PRO A 97 10.14 -6.56 16.05
C PRO A 97 9.47 -5.23 15.70
N VAL A 98 10.24 -4.13 15.70
CA VAL A 98 9.74 -2.79 15.32
C VAL A 98 9.23 -2.80 13.89
N LEU A 99 10.01 -3.36 12.95
CA LEU A 99 9.59 -3.51 11.55
C LEU A 99 8.29 -4.31 11.42
N LEU A 100 8.14 -5.40 12.18
CA LEU A 100 6.92 -6.23 12.15
C LEU A 100 5.70 -5.50 12.73
N VAL A 101 5.87 -4.66 13.75
CA VAL A 101 4.82 -3.79 14.27
C VAL A 101 4.42 -2.74 13.24
N VAL A 102 5.40 -2.08 12.61
CA VAL A 102 5.14 -1.11 11.54
C VAL A 102 4.39 -1.75 10.36
N CYS A 103 4.85 -2.92 9.90
CA CYS A 103 4.16 -3.66 8.84
C CYS A 103 2.73 -4.01 9.25
N TRP A 104 2.51 -4.37 10.52
CA TRP A 104 1.18 -4.70 11.02
C TRP A 104 0.27 -3.46 11.04
N ILE A 105 0.74 -2.34 11.59
CA ILE A 105 -0.02 -1.09 11.68
C ILE A 105 -0.42 -0.60 10.29
N LEU A 106 0.53 -0.55 9.35
CA LEU A 106 0.27 -0.08 8.00
C LEU A 106 -0.60 -1.05 7.21
N ALA A 107 -0.40 -2.37 7.36
CA ALA A 107 -1.27 -3.35 6.71
C ALA A 107 -2.72 -3.23 7.22
N VAL A 108 -2.91 -3.22 8.54
CA VAL A 108 -4.25 -3.12 9.12
C VAL A 108 -4.90 -1.79 8.80
N GLY A 109 -4.20 -0.68 9.03
CA GLY A 109 -4.70 0.68 8.81
C GLY A 109 -5.05 0.95 7.36
N CYS A 110 -4.19 0.61 6.41
CA CYS A 110 -4.45 0.89 5.00
C CYS A 110 -5.51 -0.07 4.41
N VAL A 111 -5.50 -1.36 4.77
CA VAL A 111 -6.55 -2.30 4.31
C VAL A 111 -7.91 -1.90 4.87
N MET A 112 -8.04 -1.62 6.17
CA MET A 112 -9.34 -1.22 6.72
C MET A 112 -9.82 0.10 6.11
N HIS A 113 -8.91 1.05 5.83
CA HIS A 113 -9.23 2.35 5.22
C HIS A 113 -9.80 2.15 3.83
N GLY A 114 -9.06 1.46 2.96
CA GLY A 114 -9.53 1.14 1.61
C GLY A 114 -10.87 0.40 1.63
N LEU A 115 -11.05 -0.60 2.49
CA LEU A 115 -12.32 -1.33 2.58
C LEU A 115 -13.50 -0.45 3.02
N ILE A 116 -13.32 0.40 4.04
CA ILE A 116 -14.38 1.29 4.53
C ILE A 116 -14.77 2.29 3.44
N ASP A 117 -13.79 2.91 2.80
CA ASP A 117 -14.06 3.96 1.83
C ASP A 117 -14.56 3.39 0.50
N ASP A 118 -14.02 2.27 0.01
CA ASP A 118 -14.55 1.55 -1.16
C ASP A 118 -16.02 1.17 -0.96
N MET A 119 -16.38 0.63 0.21
CA MET A 119 -17.77 0.31 0.53
C MET A 119 -18.65 1.55 0.53
N GLN A 120 -18.17 2.67 1.08
CA GLN A 120 -18.90 3.94 1.03
C GLN A 120 -19.08 4.44 -0.41
N ARG A 121 -18.06 4.33 -1.28
CA ARG A 121 -18.17 4.70 -2.70
C ARG A 121 -19.19 3.85 -3.45
N VAL A 122 -19.17 2.54 -3.25
CA VAL A 122 -20.15 1.61 -3.86
C VAL A 122 -21.57 1.96 -3.41
N LEU A 123 -21.79 2.25 -2.13
CA LEU A 123 -23.10 2.65 -1.61
C LEU A 123 -23.55 4.02 -2.11
N SER A 124 -22.63 4.95 -2.31
CA SER A 124 -22.90 6.26 -2.89
C SER A 124 -23.30 6.15 -4.37
N LEU A 125 -22.56 5.36 -5.16
CA LEU A 125 -22.84 5.11 -6.57
C LEU A 125 -24.16 4.37 -6.82
N THR A 126 -24.63 3.58 -5.85
CA THR A 126 -25.93 2.90 -5.90
C THR A 126 -27.08 3.75 -5.35
N VAL A 127 -26.83 5.04 -5.04
CA VAL A 127 -27.81 6.02 -4.51
C VAL A 127 -28.36 5.65 -3.12
N VAL A 128 -27.85 4.58 -2.50
CA VAL A 128 -28.25 4.17 -1.15
C VAL A 128 -27.79 5.19 -0.12
N ARG A 129 -26.56 5.72 -0.30
CA ARG A 129 -25.98 6.65 0.68
C ARG A 129 -24.92 7.58 0.06
N PRO A 130 -25.30 8.79 -0.37
CA PRO A 130 -24.37 9.75 -0.93
C PRO A 130 -23.25 10.11 0.06
N VAL A 131 -22.00 10.08 -0.38
CA VAL A 131 -20.88 10.58 0.42
C VAL A 131 -20.93 12.11 0.46
N SER A 132 -20.80 12.67 1.67
CA SER A 132 -20.74 14.12 1.87
C SER A 132 -19.29 14.61 1.81
N TYR A 133 -18.97 15.38 0.79
CA TYR A 133 -17.68 16.07 0.69
C TYR A 133 -17.67 17.31 1.58
N PRO A 134 -16.55 17.63 2.25
CA PRO A 134 -16.49 18.74 3.19
C PRO A 134 -16.68 20.08 2.46
N ALA A 135 -17.75 20.79 2.84
CA ALA A 135 -18.07 22.11 2.29
C ALA A 135 -17.03 23.18 2.67
N SER A 136 -16.14 22.92 3.63
CA SER A 136 -14.99 23.77 3.91
C SER A 136 -13.98 23.79 2.75
N LEU A 137 -13.83 22.67 2.04
CA LEU A 137 -12.81 22.51 1.01
C LEU A 137 -13.35 22.77 -0.40
N TRP A 138 -14.56 22.31 -0.71
CA TRP A 138 -15.12 22.34 -2.05
C TRP A 138 -16.20 23.43 -2.21
N ALA A 139 -16.13 24.17 -3.32
CA ALA A 139 -17.17 25.09 -3.76
C ALA A 139 -18.22 24.36 -4.60
N THR A 140 -17.78 23.48 -5.49
CA THR A 140 -18.63 22.54 -6.24
C THR A 140 -17.94 21.18 -6.33
N VAL A 141 -18.71 20.09 -6.39
CA VAL A 141 -18.22 18.72 -6.57
C VAL A 141 -19.16 17.96 -7.49
N ASP A 142 -18.61 17.28 -8.49
CA ASP A 142 -19.25 16.17 -9.17
C ASP A 142 -19.05 14.91 -8.31
N THR A 143 -20.04 14.59 -7.50
CA THR A 143 -19.95 13.49 -6.52
C THR A 143 -19.80 12.14 -7.20
N ARG A 144 -20.37 11.95 -8.39
CA ARG A 144 -20.27 10.69 -9.12
C ARG A 144 -18.88 10.50 -9.69
N ALA A 145 -18.30 11.54 -10.29
CA ALA A 145 -16.91 11.50 -10.74
C ALA A 145 -15.95 11.27 -9.57
N ALA A 146 -16.22 11.93 -8.44
CA ALA A 146 -15.46 11.77 -7.21
C ALA A 146 -15.47 10.33 -6.68
N ASP A 147 -16.66 9.72 -6.56
CA ASP A 147 -16.76 8.33 -6.08
C ASP A 147 -16.10 7.32 -7.03
N ILE A 148 -16.16 7.55 -8.34
CA ILE A 148 -15.47 6.71 -9.33
C ILE A 148 -13.96 6.85 -9.21
N GLN A 149 -13.45 8.07 -9.08
CA GLN A 149 -12.01 8.32 -8.93
C GLN A 149 -11.48 7.76 -7.61
N ASP A 150 -12.25 7.90 -6.54
CA ASP A 150 -11.92 7.34 -5.23
C ASP A 150 -11.85 5.81 -5.31
N LEU A 151 -12.90 5.16 -5.83
CA LEU A 151 -12.96 3.70 -5.96
C LEU A 151 -11.89 3.14 -6.92
N ALA A 152 -11.69 3.78 -8.08
CA ALA A 152 -10.77 3.29 -9.10
C ALA A 152 -9.30 3.54 -8.75
N PHE A 153 -9.02 4.52 -7.89
CA PHE A 153 -7.65 4.95 -7.64
C PHE A 153 -7.38 5.27 -6.17
N ASN A 154 -8.01 6.29 -5.58
CA ASN A 154 -7.56 6.79 -4.27
C ASN A 154 -7.68 5.75 -3.14
N GLU A 155 -8.84 5.10 -3.02
CA GLU A 155 -9.14 4.17 -1.91
C GLU A 155 -8.55 2.78 -2.19
N THR A 156 -8.69 2.30 -3.43
CA THR A 156 -8.03 1.07 -3.90
C THR A 156 -6.50 1.16 -3.75
N TRP A 157 -5.91 2.35 -3.89
CA TRP A 157 -4.48 2.52 -3.66
C TRP A 157 -4.07 2.16 -2.23
N PHE A 158 -4.83 2.63 -1.21
CA PHE A 158 -4.57 2.28 0.19
C PHE A 158 -4.75 0.79 0.44
N LEU A 159 -5.75 0.15 -0.17
CA LEU A 159 -5.93 -1.29 -0.05
C LEU A 159 -4.70 -2.05 -0.55
N ILE A 160 -4.20 -1.72 -1.74
CA ILE A 160 -3.01 -2.36 -2.32
C ILE A 160 -1.76 -2.08 -1.47
N GLU A 161 -1.58 -0.83 -1.02
CA GLU A 161 -0.46 -0.46 -0.15
C GLU A 161 -0.46 -1.29 1.15
N GLY A 162 -1.63 -1.42 1.80
CA GLY A 162 -1.78 -2.24 3.00
C GLY A 162 -1.46 -3.72 2.76
N LEU A 163 -1.87 -4.28 1.62
CA LEU A 163 -1.53 -5.65 1.23
C LEU A 163 -0.02 -5.82 1.00
N LEU A 164 0.67 -4.83 0.43
CA LEU A 164 2.12 -4.85 0.24
C LEU A 164 2.87 -4.80 1.58
N TRP A 165 2.42 -3.98 2.54
CA TRP A 165 2.95 -3.99 3.91
C TRP A 165 2.68 -5.31 4.64
N GLY A 166 1.51 -5.91 4.42
CA GLY A 166 1.17 -7.24 4.90
C GLY A 166 2.11 -8.32 4.35
N ALA A 167 2.35 -8.29 3.03
CA ALA A 167 3.28 -9.18 2.36
C ALA A 167 4.72 -8.99 2.87
N LEU A 168 5.15 -7.75 3.14
CA LEU A 168 6.46 -7.46 3.69
C LEU A 168 6.63 -8.11 5.08
N GLY A 169 5.66 -7.90 5.98
CA GLY A 169 5.65 -8.55 7.30
C GLY A 169 5.68 -10.07 7.21
N TRP A 170 4.88 -10.65 6.31
CA TRP A 170 4.85 -12.10 6.05
C TRP A 170 6.20 -12.65 5.60
N VAL A 171 6.88 -11.96 4.67
CA VAL A 171 8.21 -12.34 4.18
C VAL A 171 9.25 -12.24 5.30
N VAL A 172 9.24 -11.15 6.09
CA VAL A 172 10.15 -10.94 7.23
C VAL A 172 9.98 -11.99 8.32
N LEU A 173 8.77 -12.50 8.54
CA LEU A 173 8.51 -13.57 9.51
C LEU A 173 9.12 -14.92 9.11
N GLY A 174 9.33 -15.16 7.82
CA GLY A 174 9.82 -16.46 7.32
C GLY A 174 8.92 -17.65 7.72
N PRO A 175 9.37 -18.89 7.50
CA PRO A 175 8.64 -20.09 7.93
C PRO A 175 8.73 -20.21 9.47
N SER A 176 7.82 -19.56 10.18
CA SER A 176 7.75 -19.57 11.64
C SER A 176 6.33 -19.86 12.11
N GLY A 177 6.19 -20.54 13.24
CA GLY A 177 4.86 -20.79 13.86
C GLY A 177 4.14 -19.49 14.26
N THR A 178 4.90 -18.42 14.51
CA THR A 178 4.36 -17.08 14.83
C THR A 178 3.69 -16.40 13.64
N ARG A 179 4.00 -16.81 12.40
CA ARG A 179 3.40 -16.27 11.18
C ARG A 179 1.88 -16.37 11.17
N ARG A 180 1.33 -17.53 11.55
CA ARG A 180 -0.13 -17.73 11.59
C ARG A 180 -0.80 -16.81 12.61
N ARG A 181 -0.17 -16.61 13.77
CA ARG A 181 -0.69 -15.71 14.82
C ARG A 181 -0.65 -14.25 14.38
N TRP A 182 0.44 -13.84 13.73
CA TRP A 182 0.60 -12.47 13.21
C TRP A 182 -0.42 -12.15 12.11
N VAL A 183 -0.64 -13.09 11.17
CA VAL A 183 -1.69 -12.92 10.15
C VAL A 183 -3.08 -12.96 10.78
N GLY A 184 -3.32 -13.90 11.69
CA GLY A 184 -4.60 -13.98 12.40
C GLY A 184 -4.93 -12.68 13.14
N SER A 185 -3.95 -12.05 13.81
CA SER A 185 -4.17 -10.77 14.47
C SER A 185 -4.37 -9.61 13.50
N ALA A 186 -3.67 -9.60 12.35
CA ALA A 186 -3.89 -8.59 11.31
C ALA A 186 -5.30 -8.70 10.70
N LEU A 187 -5.73 -9.91 10.34
CA LEU A 187 -7.08 -10.14 9.83
C LEU A 187 -8.17 -9.79 10.84
N ALA A 188 -7.97 -10.14 12.12
CA ALA A 188 -8.87 -9.75 13.19
C ALA A 188 -8.91 -8.22 13.37
N GLY A 189 -7.75 -7.55 13.31
CA GLY A 189 -7.65 -6.10 13.36
C GLY A 189 -8.38 -5.41 12.20
N VAL A 190 -8.18 -5.88 10.97
CA VAL A 190 -8.91 -5.39 9.79
C VAL A 190 -10.41 -5.59 9.98
N ALA A 191 -10.86 -6.79 10.31
CA ALA A 191 -12.30 -7.07 10.47
C ALA A 191 -12.94 -6.20 11.56
N ALA A 192 -12.29 -6.09 12.72
CA ALA A 192 -12.79 -5.29 13.84
C ALA A 192 -12.84 -3.80 13.50
N LEU A 193 -11.77 -3.24 12.94
CA LEU A 193 -11.72 -1.81 12.60
C LEU A 193 -12.60 -1.46 11.42
N THR A 194 -12.73 -2.33 10.41
CA THR A 194 -13.71 -2.17 9.33
C THR A 194 -15.12 -2.17 9.89
N ALA A 195 -15.48 -3.11 10.78
CA ALA A 195 -16.79 -3.13 11.41
C ALA A 195 -17.07 -1.84 12.21
N ILE A 196 -16.12 -1.39 13.03
CA ILE A 196 -16.22 -0.16 13.80
C ILE A 196 -16.35 1.06 12.87
N GLY A 197 -15.51 1.17 11.85
CA GLY A 197 -15.53 2.29 10.91
C GLY A 197 -16.82 2.32 10.10
N MET A 198 -17.37 1.16 9.70
CA MET A 198 -18.69 1.10 9.07
C MET A 198 -19.79 1.50 10.07
N LEU A 199 -19.82 0.96 11.29
CA LEU A 199 -20.81 1.38 12.29
C LEU A 199 -20.75 2.89 12.58
N SER A 200 -19.54 3.47 12.64
CA SER A 200 -19.30 4.91 12.77
C SER A 200 -19.79 5.69 11.55
N ALA A 201 -19.42 5.24 10.34
CA ALA A 201 -19.84 5.85 9.10
C ALA A 201 -21.37 5.92 9.03
N PHE A 202 -22.07 4.86 9.44
CA PHE A 202 -23.54 4.77 9.48
C PHE A 202 -24.18 5.46 10.68
N GLY A 203 -23.39 6.02 11.60
CA GLY A 203 -23.89 6.76 12.76
C GLY A 203 -24.47 5.88 13.87
N VAL A 204 -24.24 4.57 13.84
CA VAL A 204 -24.74 3.62 14.85
C VAL A 204 -24.06 3.83 16.21
N ILE A 205 -22.77 4.16 16.19
CA ILE A 205 -21.94 4.31 17.40
C ILE A 205 -21.37 5.73 17.59
N GLY A 206 -21.94 6.72 16.90
CA GLY A 206 -21.41 8.07 16.79
C GLY A 206 -20.37 8.20 15.66
N ARG A 207 -20.20 9.43 15.12
CA ARG A 207 -19.25 9.70 14.04
C ARG A 207 -17.85 9.93 14.59
N PHE A 208 -16.93 9.05 14.24
CA PHE A 208 -15.49 9.29 14.34
C PHE A 208 -14.99 9.81 12.99
N VAL A 209 -14.57 11.07 12.95
CA VAL A 209 -13.83 11.64 11.81
C VAL A 209 -12.36 11.52 12.16
N ILE A 210 -11.65 10.58 11.54
CA ILE A 210 -10.19 10.57 11.55
C ILE A 210 -9.78 11.52 10.43
N GLY A 211 -9.36 12.73 10.82
CA GLY A 211 -8.93 13.79 9.90
C GLY A 211 -7.50 13.61 9.41
#